data_AF-A0AAN6LSA5-F1
#
_entry.id   AF-A0AAN6LSA5-F1
#
_cell.length_a   1.000
_cell.length_b   1.000
_cell.length_c   1.000
_cell.angle_alpha   90.00
_cell.angle_beta   90.00
_cell.angle_gamma   90.00
#
_symmetry.space_group_name_H-M   'P 1'
#
loop_
_entity.id
_entity.type
_entity.pdbx_description
1 polymer ?
#
loop_
_entity_poly.entity_id
_entity_poly.type
_entity_poly.pdbx_seq_one_letter_code
_entity_poly.pdbx_strand_id
1 'polypeptide(L)'
;MTNLLIQQYPPLFHAATNVPAFAAAFSELVSLTHLKVSCPGYDNAPSNRRSVVDYALISLRIAVERAPLYSLNALSLHPIHPGGLLYLHPMSGHGSTSSSAKRWTQIRSLSICMESLTRSSQPKHTQQAIEHLRILHAYLRTVSRGLTRLFFRWKGARGPSPLSLDKEPCMLPIETDFMHPSQRGEVRGPRPLRFSRLRHMELENAIMDSSQISEFIHKHRRTLVEFNFEDVKLRQGNWDDALQPLTLITGSDRWKRNAEEVMDVPIVLSPINMEPRIMGPLLEEVDAAIEDSSKDRGQHTLSRWLGKPKSTVQKPNGKESFFGGRHITKLFRGSMFHRPVGVSA
;
A
#
# COMPACT_ATOMS: atom_id res chain seq x y z
N MET A 1 1.20 48.82 9.05
CA MET A 1 0.38 47.59 9.05
C MET A 1 1.20 46.30 8.98
N THR A 2 2.32 46.23 8.24
CA THR A 2 3.17 45.02 8.12
C THR A 2 3.77 44.54 9.46
N ASN A 3 4.16 45.47 10.35
CA ASN A 3 4.75 45.13 11.66
C ASN A 3 3.80 44.37 12.61
N LEU A 4 2.49 44.65 12.58
CA LEU A 4 1.51 43.98 13.47
C LEU A 4 1.30 42.50 13.09
N LEU A 5 1.27 42.18 11.79
CA LEU A 5 1.16 40.80 11.30
C LEU A 5 2.40 39.98 11.61
N ILE A 6 3.60 40.58 11.49
CA ILE A 6 4.90 39.95 11.80
C ILE A 6 5.01 39.61 13.29
N GLN A 7 4.44 40.44 14.16
CA GLN A 7 4.42 40.18 15.61
C GLN A 7 3.37 39.14 16.01
N GLN A 8 2.31 38.96 15.22
CA GLN A 8 1.17 38.12 15.57
C GLN A 8 1.35 36.63 15.18
N TYR A 9 2.22 36.33 14.21
CA TYR A 9 2.43 34.96 13.74
C TYR A 9 3.92 34.58 13.67
N PRO A 10 4.26 33.29 13.88
CA PRO A 10 5.66 32.85 13.78
C PRO A 10 6.23 33.08 12.38
N PRO A 11 7.54 33.34 12.23
CA PRO A 11 8.20 33.52 10.92
C PRO A 11 7.91 32.38 9.92
N LEU A 12 7.81 31.15 10.40
CA LEU A 12 7.50 29.99 9.56
C LEU A 12 6.10 30.07 8.93
N PHE A 13 5.12 30.66 9.63
CA PHE A 13 3.79 30.90 9.07
C PHE A 13 3.83 31.91 7.93
N HIS A 14 4.61 33.00 8.08
CA HIS A 14 4.82 33.97 7.00
C HIS A 14 5.52 33.34 5.80
N ALA A 15 6.54 32.51 6.03
CA ALA A 15 7.21 31.78 4.95
C ALA A 15 6.23 30.84 4.22
N ALA A 16 5.44 30.05 4.95
CA ALA A 16 4.48 29.12 4.38
C ALA A 16 3.35 29.80 3.59
N THR A 17 2.99 31.03 3.95
CA THR A 17 1.93 31.81 3.28
C THR A 17 2.46 32.74 2.18
N ASN A 18 3.78 32.81 1.97
CA ASN A 18 4.40 33.63 0.93
C ASN A 18 4.31 32.95 -0.45
N VAL A 19 3.09 32.87 -0.98
CA VAL A 19 2.80 32.30 -2.32
C VAL A 19 3.65 32.91 -3.44
N PRO A 20 3.90 34.24 -3.50
CA PRO A 20 4.76 34.82 -4.53
C PRO A 20 6.19 34.26 -4.53
N ALA A 21 6.78 34.05 -3.35
CA ALA A 21 8.13 33.48 -3.25
C ALA A 21 8.18 32.03 -3.76
N PHE A 22 7.17 31.21 -3.42
CA PHE A 22 7.06 29.85 -3.97
C PHE A 22 6.92 29.87 -5.50
N ALA A 23 6.06 30.74 -6.03
CA ALA A 23 5.83 30.83 -7.47
C ALA A 23 7.08 31.32 -8.23
N ALA A 24 7.81 32.29 -7.68
CA ALA A 24 9.08 32.75 -8.24
C ALA A 24 10.11 31.61 -8.26
N ALA A 25 10.31 30.93 -7.14
CA ALA A 25 11.24 29.80 -7.06
C ALA A 25 10.89 28.68 -8.05
N PHE A 26 9.60 28.31 -8.16
CA PHE A 26 9.16 27.28 -9.10
C PHE A 26 9.25 27.71 -10.56
N SER A 27 9.22 29.01 -10.85
CA SER A 27 9.36 29.52 -12.22
C SER A 27 10.76 29.33 -12.78
N GLU A 28 11.78 29.29 -11.91
CA GLU A 28 13.16 28.99 -12.27
C GLU A 28 13.40 27.48 -12.51
N LEU A 29 12.49 26.61 -12.04
CA LEU A 29 12.60 25.15 -12.12
C LEU A 29 12.01 24.57 -13.41
N VAL A 30 12.28 25.18 -14.57
CA VAL A 30 11.67 24.82 -15.87
C VAL A 30 11.87 23.36 -16.29
N SER A 31 12.99 22.76 -15.86
CA SER A 31 13.36 21.38 -16.17
C SER A 31 12.95 20.37 -15.09
N LEU A 32 12.14 20.78 -14.09
CA LEU A 32 11.68 19.88 -13.04
C LEU A 32 10.84 18.75 -13.63
N THR A 33 11.32 17.51 -13.49
CA THR A 33 10.63 16.30 -13.99
C THR A 33 9.88 15.57 -12.89
N HIS A 34 10.35 15.67 -11.65
CA HIS A 34 9.82 14.94 -10.50
C HIS A 34 9.72 15.86 -9.29
N LEU A 35 8.51 15.97 -8.73
CA LEU A 35 8.26 16.63 -7.45
C LEU A 35 8.09 15.59 -6.35
N LYS A 36 8.90 15.67 -5.30
CA LYS A 36 8.74 14.85 -4.08
C LYS A 36 8.37 15.75 -2.91
N VAL A 37 7.28 15.41 -2.24
CA VAL A 37 6.76 16.11 -1.05
C VAL A 37 6.75 15.13 0.11
N SER A 38 7.27 15.56 1.25
CA SER A 38 7.37 14.77 2.48
C SER A 38 6.87 15.62 3.64
N CYS A 39 5.88 15.11 4.36
CA CYS A 39 5.29 15.74 5.53
C CYS A 39 5.29 14.72 6.69
N PRO A 40 6.45 14.41 7.29
CA PRO A 40 6.53 13.49 8.41
C PRO A 40 6.05 14.16 9.72
N GLY A 41 5.60 13.35 10.68
CA GLY A 41 5.32 13.82 12.03
C GLY A 41 3.99 14.58 12.16
N TYR A 42 3.02 14.28 11.31
CA TYR A 42 1.68 14.83 11.46
C TYR A 42 1.01 14.24 12.70
N ASP A 43 0.68 15.12 13.65
CA ASP A 43 -0.04 14.73 14.85
C ASP A 43 -1.54 14.65 14.51
N ASN A 44 -2.15 13.48 14.67
CA ASN A 44 -3.58 13.23 14.36
C ASN A 44 -4.54 13.92 15.35
N ALA A 45 -4.08 14.99 16.02
CA ALA A 45 -4.90 15.77 16.91
C ALA A 45 -6.11 16.32 16.12
N PRO A 46 -7.32 16.26 16.69
CA PRO A 46 -8.57 16.68 16.04
C PRO A 46 -8.68 18.22 15.96
N SER A 47 -7.62 18.89 15.55
CA SER A 47 -7.60 20.33 15.35
C SER A 47 -8.08 20.60 13.93
N ASN A 48 -9.31 21.07 13.79
CA ASN A 48 -9.85 21.67 12.55
C ASN A 48 -9.07 22.94 12.11
N ARG A 49 -7.83 23.13 12.56
CA ARG A 49 -6.99 24.29 12.26
C ARG A 49 -5.90 23.86 11.30
N ARG A 50 -5.76 24.64 10.22
CA ARG A 50 -4.66 24.51 9.28
C ARG A 50 -3.34 24.77 9.99
N SER A 51 -2.45 23.80 9.92
CA SER A 51 -1.07 23.93 10.35
C SER A 51 -0.25 24.75 9.37
N VAL A 52 0.96 25.14 9.77
CA VAL A 52 1.93 25.79 8.89
C VAL A 52 2.27 24.90 7.68
N VAL A 53 2.31 23.58 7.87
CA VAL A 53 2.51 22.59 6.79
C VAL A 53 1.37 22.65 5.78
N ASP A 54 0.12 22.76 6.25
CA ASP A 54 -1.04 22.85 5.36
C ASP A 54 -0.98 24.11 4.48
N TYR A 55 -0.59 25.25 5.05
CA TYR A 55 -0.37 26.48 4.27
C TYR A 55 0.77 26.33 3.27
N ALA A 56 1.87 25.67 3.65
CA ALA A 56 2.97 25.40 2.74
C ALA A 56 2.53 24.49 1.57
N LEU A 57 1.70 23.48 1.81
CA LEU A 57 1.13 22.63 0.76
C LEU A 57 0.19 23.42 -0.17
N ILE A 58 -0.60 24.34 0.35
CA ILE A 58 -1.44 25.24 -0.47
C ILE A 58 -0.55 26.13 -1.35
N SER A 59 0.49 26.75 -0.78
CA SER A 59 1.43 27.60 -1.52
C SER A 59 2.19 26.82 -2.58
N LEU A 60 2.64 25.61 -2.26
CA LEU A 60 3.26 24.67 -3.19
C LEU A 60 2.32 24.34 -4.35
N ARG A 61 1.05 24.04 -4.06
CA ARG A 61 0.06 23.76 -5.11
C ARG A 61 -0.05 24.94 -6.07
N ILE A 62 -0.21 26.15 -5.54
CA ILE A 62 -0.35 27.36 -6.36
C ILE A 62 0.90 27.60 -7.21
N ALA A 63 2.09 27.36 -6.67
CA ALA A 63 3.34 27.51 -7.39
C ALA A 63 3.47 26.54 -8.56
N VAL A 64 3.12 25.26 -8.36
CA VAL A 64 3.07 24.26 -9.44
C VAL A 64 2.06 24.65 -10.52
N GLU A 65 0.92 25.21 -10.14
CA GLU A 65 -0.13 25.65 -11.06
C GLU A 65 0.27 26.89 -11.89
N ARG A 66 1.12 27.76 -11.34
CA ARG A 66 1.55 29.01 -12.00
C ARG A 66 2.86 28.89 -12.77
N ALA A 67 3.74 27.98 -12.37
CA ALA A 67 5.06 27.87 -12.97
C ALA A 67 5.04 27.16 -14.35
N PRO A 68 5.98 27.47 -15.25
CA PRO A 68 6.22 26.80 -16.53
C PRO A 68 6.79 25.37 -16.40
N LEU A 69 6.21 24.52 -15.55
CA LEU A 69 6.68 23.14 -15.34
C LEU A 69 6.17 22.19 -16.42
N TYR A 70 6.66 22.31 -17.66
CA TYR A 70 6.20 21.46 -18.78
C TYR A 70 6.75 20.03 -18.72
N SER A 71 7.89 19.83 -18.04
CA SER A 71 8.57 18.54 -17.94
C SER A 71 8.12 17.70 -16.74
N LEU A 72 7.35 18.27 -15.81
CA LEU A 72 6.95 17.63 -14.56
C LEU A 72 5.99 16.47 -14.82
N ASN A 73 6.47 15.23 -14.74
CA ASN A 73 5.69 14.03 -15.06
C ASN A 73 5.57 13.04 -13.90
N ALA A 74 6.31 13.25 -12.80
CA ALA A 74 6.30 12.37 -11.64
C ALA A 74 5.98 13.14 -10.36
N LEU A 75 5.18 12.53 -9.48
CA LEU A 75 4.83 13.05 -8.18
C LEU A 75 4.98 11.97 -7.11
N SER A 76 5.72 12.28 -6.05
CA SER A 76 5.92 11.40 -4.90
C SER A 76 5.48 12.11 -3.61
N LEU A 77 4.54 11.53 -2.88
CA LEU A 77 4.04 12.03 -1.60
C LEU A 77 4.45 11.05 -0.49
N HIS A 78 5.57 11.30 0.20
CA HIS A 78 6.24 10.32 1.06
C HIS A 78 6.95 10.90 2.29
N PRO A 79 6.46 10.62 3.52
CA PRO A 79 5.07 10.31 3.87
C PRO A 79 4.17 11.54 3.71
N ILE A 80 2.85 11.34 3.62
CA ILE A 80 1.87 12.43 3.65
C ILE A 80 0.71 12.09 4.58
N HIS A 81 0.23 13.08 5.33
CA HIS A 81 -1.00 12.95 6.09
C HIS A 81 -2.22 12.95 5.16
N PRO A 82 -3.32 12.29 5.51
CA PRO A 82 -4.48 12.19 4.62
C PRO A 82 -5.09 13.55 4.23
N GLY A 83 -5.08 14.52 5.15
CA GLY A 83 -5.52 15.89 4.88
C GLY A 83 -4.63 16.64 3.87
N GLY A 84 -3.34 16.27 3.75
CA GLY A 84 -2.40 16.89 2.82
C GLY A 84 -2.83 16.79 1.36
N LEU A 85 -3.51 15.70 0.99
CA LEU A 85 -4.06 15.53 -0.36
C LEU A 85 -5.12 16.58 -0.70
N LEU A 86 -5.88 17.08 0.27
CA LEU A 86 -6.87 18.13 0.04
C LEU A 86 -6.17 19.43 -0.41
N TYR A 87 -5.05 19.76 0.24
CA TYR A 87 -4.31 20.99 -0.04
C TYR A 87 -3.52 20.93 -1.35
N LEU A 88 -3.07 19.73 -1.73
CA LEU A 88 -2.45 19.45 -3.03
C LEU A 88 -3.47 19.11 -4.13
N HIS A 89 -4.76 19.02 -3.80
CA HIS A 89 -5.77 18.65 -4.78
C HIS A 89 -5.85 19.73 -5.86
N PRO A 90 -5.78 19.37 -7.15
CA PRO A 90 -6.03 20.31 -8.24
C PRO A 90 -7.48 20.78 -8.12
N MET A 91 -7.70 22.00 -7.60
CA MET A 91 -9.04 22.54 -7.41
C MET A 91 -9.64 22.85 -8.79
N SER A 92 -10.74 22.20 -9.14
CA SER A 92 -11.60 22.59 -10.26
C SER A 92 -12.76 23.39 -9.68
N GLY A 93 -12.62 24.70 -9.55
CA GLY A 93 -13.60 25.57 -8.89
C GLY A 93 -13.32 27.06 -9.05
N HIS A 94 -14.15 27.93 -8.47
CA HIS A 94 -13.99 29.38 -8.53
C HIS A 94 -12.57 29.80 -8.06
N GLY A 95 -11.85 30.56 -8.89
CA GLY A 95 -10.45 30.95 -8.64
C GLY A 95 -9.38 30.01 -9.21
N SER A 96 -9.77 28.87 -9.78
CA SER A 96 -8.87 28.01 -10.56
C SER A 96 -8.74 28.52 -12.00
N THR A 97 -7.53 28.47 -12.56
CA THR A 97 -7.28 28.80 -13.97
C THR A 97 -7.34 27.52 -14.80
N SER A 98 -7.74 27.57 -16.07
CA SER A 98 -7.71 26.39 -16.94
C SER A 98 -6.30 25.77 -17.08
N SER A 99 -5.25 26.55 -16.82
CA SER A 99 -3.86 26.11 -16.71
C SER A 99 -3.56 25.25 -15.48
N SER A 100 -4.27 25.43 -14.36
CA SER A 100 -3.98 24.70 -13.11
C SER A 100 -4.18 23.20 -13.30
N ALA A 101 -5.33 22.79 -13.85
CA ALA A 101 -5.63 21.39 -14.11
C ALA A 101 -4.67 20.76 -15.15
N LYS A 102 -4.20 21.53 -16.13
CA LYS A 102 -3.28 21.04 -17.17
C LYS A 102 -1.95 20.56 -16.57
N ARG A 103 -1.40 21.27 -15.58
CA ARG A 103 -0.14 20.90 -14.92
C ARG A 103 -0.26 19.56 -14.20
N TRP A 104 -1.28 19.40 -13.37
CA TRP A 104 -1.46 18.17 -12.61
C TRP A 104 -1.87 16.96 -13.46
N THR A 105 -2.63 17.18 -14.54
CA THR A 105 -3.01 16.11 -15.46
C THR A 105 -1.86 15.60 -16.32
N GLN A 106 -0.71 16.27 -16.33
CA GLN A 106 0.48 15.83 -17.06
C GLN A 106 1.29 14.76 -16.27
N ILE A 107 1.00 14.58 -14.98
CA ILE A 107 1.59 13.51 -14.16
C ILE A 107 1.26 12.14 -14.75
N ARG A 108 2.28 11.30 -14.88
CA ARG A 108 2.24 9.93 -15.42
C ARG A 108 2.69 8.90 -14.39
N SER A 109 3.51 9.30 -13.42
CA SER A 109 3.98 8.47 -12.33
C SER A 109 3.55 9.09 -11.01
N LEU A 110 2.76 8.36 -10.23
CA LEU A 110 2.31 8.79 -8.92
C LEU A 110 2.71 7.76 -7.88
N SER A 111 3.32 8.22 -6.80
CA SER A 111 3.72 7.39 -5.68
C SER A 111 3.25 8.03 -4.38
N ILE A 112 2.40 7.35 -3.61
CA ILE A 112 1.83 7.86 -2.37
C ILE A 112 2.17 6.90 -1.23
N CYS A 113 2.78 7.43 -0.18
CA CYS A 113 2.86 6.82 1.13
C CYS A 113 2.03 7.65 2.09
N MET A 114 0.83 7.17 2.36
CA MET A 114 -0.13 7.87 3.20
C MET A 114 -0.12 7.31 4.62
N GLU A 115 -0.16 8.18 5.63
CA GLU A 115 -0.30 7.75 7.02
C GLU A 115 -1.64 7.04 7.26
N SER A 116 -1.60 5.94 8.02
CA SER A 116 -2.77 5.13 8.31
C SER A 116 -3.81 5.92 9.11
N LEU A 117 -5.07 5.76 8.74
CA LEU A 117 -6.19 6.33 9.47
C LEU A 117 -6.35 5.61 10.82
N THR A 118 -6.30 6.35 11.92
CA THR A 118 -6.49 5.77 13.25
C THR A 118 -7.92 5.25 13.40
N ARG A 119 -8.07 3.94 13.61
CA ARG A 119 -9.36 3.32 13.92
C ARG A 119 -9.67 3.55 15.39
N SER A 120 -10.29 4.68 15.70
CA SER A 120 -10.84 4.94 17.03
C SER A 120 -12.29 4.50 17.08
N SER A 121 -12.73 3.96 18.22
CA SER A 121 -14.14 3.63 18.48
C SER A 121 -15.04 4.88 18.54
N GLN A 122 -14.44 6.07 18.60
CA GLN A 122 -15.16 7.33 18.69
C GLN A 122 -15.80 7.71 17.33
N PRO A 123 -17.10 8.04 17.29
CA PRO A 123 -17.83 8.35 16.05
C PRO A 123 -17.18 9.48 15.22
N LYS A 124 -16.63 10.51 15.89
CA LYS A 124 -15.98 11.66 15.24
C LYS A 124 -14.73 11.26 14.43
N HIS A 125 -13.92 10.36 14.98
CA HIS A 125 -12.73 9.86 14.30
C HIS A 125 -13.09 8.99 13.09
N THR A 126 -14.16 8.19 13.20
CA THR A 126 -14.69 7.41 12.07
C THR A 126 -15.17 8.33 10.95
N GLN A 127 -15.90 9.40 11.26
CA GLN A 127 -16.33 10.38 10.26
C GLN A 127 -15.14 11.05 9.57
N GLN A 128 -14.14 11.50 10.34
CA GLN A 128 -12.93 12.09 9.79
C GLN A 128 -12.15 11.12 8.88
N ALA A 129 -12.05 9.84 9.27
CA ALA A 129 -11.43 8.81 8.45
C ALA A 129 -12.18 8.63 7.12
N ILE A 130 -13.51 8.63 7.14
CA ILE A 130 -14.34 8.56 5.92
C ILE A 130 -14.11 9.79 5.03
N GLU A 131 -14.03 10.99 5.61
CA GLU A 131 -13.72 12.21 4.86
C GLU A 131 -12.35 12.14 4.19
N HIS A 132 -11.34 11.66 4.90
CA HIS A 132 -10.00 11.44 4.35
C HIS A 132 -10.01 10.42 3.19
N LEU A 133 -10.80 9.35 3.27
CA LEU A 133 -10.97 8.41 2.16
C LEU A 133 -11.69 9.05 0.96
N ARG A 134 -12.66 9.93 1.20
CA ARG A 134 -13.30 10.71 0.13
C ARG A 134 -12.31 11.65 -0.55
N ILE A 135 -11.45 12.31 0.22
CA ILE A 135 -10.37 13.17 -0.30
C ILE A 135 -9.41 12.34 -1.15
N LEU A 136 -8.95 11.19 -0.66
CA LEU A 136 -8.08 10.28 -1.41
C LEU A 136 -8.74 9.83 -2.73
N HIS A 137 -9.99 9.42 -2.68
CA HIS A 137 -10.74 9.00 -3.86
C HIS A 137 -10.86 10.14 -4.88
N ALA A 138 -11.25 11.34 -4.44
CA ALA A 138 -11.36 12.52 -5.29
C ALA A 138 -10.00 12.88 -5.92
N TYR A 139 -8.94 12.86 -5.12
CA TYR A 139 -7.58 13.12 -5.56
C TYR A 139 -7.17 12.17 -6.68
N LEU A 140 -7.26 10.85 -6.43
CA LEU A 140 -6.90 9.84 -7.43
C LEU A 140 -7.75 9.96 -8.70
N ARG A 141 -9.02 10.32 -8.57
CA ARG A 141 -9.91 10.54 -9.73
C ARG A 141 -9.36 11.62 -10.66
N THR A 142 -8.82 12.73 -10.13
CA THR A 142 -8.29 13.82 -10.98
C THR A 142 -7.12 13.39 -11.84
N VAL A 143 -6.21 12.57 -11.30
CA VAL A 143 -4.98 12.15 -11.98
C VAL A 143 -5.13 10.83 -12.74
N SER A 144 -6.12 10.00 -12.39
CA SER A 144 -6.31 8.62 -12.88
C SER A 144 -6.25 8.45 -14.40
N ARG A 145 -6.74 9.41 -15.18
CA ARG A 145 -6.79 9.33 -16.65
C ARG A 145 -5.40 9.32 -17.29
N GLY A 146 -4.44 10.02 -16.69
CA GLY A 146 -3.09 10.18 -17.22
C GLY A 146 -2.07 9.18 -16.68
N LEU A 147 -2.35 8.55 -15.54
CA LEU A 147 -1.38 7.69 -14.86
C LEU A 147 -1.02 6.44 -15.66
N THR A 148 0.28 6.18 -15.70
CA THR A 148 0.90 4.98 -16.28
C THR A 148 1.59 4.13 -15.23
N ARG A 149 2.05 4.75 -14.13
CA ARG A 149 2.61 4.10 -12.95
C ARG A 149 1.91 4.63 -11.71
N LEU A 150 1.43 3.73 -10.86
CA LEU A 150 0.82 4.07 -9.58
C LEU A 150 1.46 3.19 -8.49
N PHE A 151 2.06 3.82 -7.49
CA PHE A 151 2.47 3.19 -6.25
C PHE A 151 1.62 3.78 -5.12
N PHE A 152 1.04 2.93 -4.29
CA PHE A 152 0.35 3.37 -3.09
C PHE A 152 0.67 2.46 -1.92
N ARG A 153 0.99 3.07 -0.77
CA ARG A 153 1.14 2.35 0.49
C ARG A 153 0.50 3.07 1.65
N TRP A 154 -0.04 2.29 2.59
CA TRP A 154 -0.35 2.80 3.93
C TRP A 154 0.89 2.71 4.82
N LYS A 155 1.21 3.79 5.53
CA LYS A 155 2.25 3.81 6.56
C LYS A 155 1.60 3.58 7.92
N GLY A 156 2.04 2.55 8.63
CA GLY A 156 1.45 2.15 9.91
C GLY A 156 0.43 1.03 9.72
N ALA A 157 -0.78 1.18 10.24
CA ALA A 157 -1.81 0.15 10.15
C ALA A 157 -2.32 -0.02 8.71
N ARG A 158 -2.70 -1.25 8.35
CA ARG A 158 -3.33 -1.55 7.05
C ARG A 158 -4.60 -0.74 6.86
N GLY A 159 -4.70 -0.05 5.73
CA GLY A 159 -5.89 0.71 5.33
C GLY A 159 -6.67 0.03 4.19
N PRO A 160 -7.86 0.54 3.83
CA PRO A 160 -8.63 0.03 2.69
C PRO A 160 -7.90 0.28 1.36
N SER A 161 -8.22 -0.51 0.33
CA SER A 161 -7.66 -0.31 -1.00
C SER A 161 -8.07 1.04 -1.61
N PRO A 162 -7.14 1.88 -2.07
CA PRO A 162 -7.46 3.13 -2.75
C PRO A 162 -8.12 2.91 -4.13
N LEU A 163 -7.98 1.71 -4.70
CA LEU A 163 -8.42 1.37 -6.06
C LEU A 163 -9.93 1.06 -6.14
N SER A 164 -10.52 0.66 -5.01
CA SER A 164 -11.90 0.15 -4.90
C SER A 164 -12.67 0.80 -3.75
N LEU A 165 -12.33 2.04 -3.39
CA LEU A 165 -13.02 2.81 -2.34
C LEU A 165 -14.53 2.98 -2.59
N ASP A 166 -14.97 2.89 -3.84
CA ASP A 166 -16.40 2.84 -4.23
C ASP A 166 -17.17 1.64 -3.68
N LYS A 167 -16.47 0.59 -3.27
CA LYS A 167 -17.05 -0.64 -2.74
C LYS A 167 -16.75 -0.86 -1.27
N GLU A 168 -16.04 0.08 -0.64
CA GLU A 168 -15.72 -0.04 0.77
C GLU A 168 -16.99 0.18 1.60
N PRO A 169 -17.30 -0.71 2.57
CA PRO A 169 -18.54 -0.62 3.35
C PRO A 169 -18.75 0.74 4.02
N CYS A 170 -17.67 1.40 4.45
CA CYS A 170 -17.74 2.72 5.09
C CYS A 170 -18.02 3.88 4.12
N MET A 171 -17.96 3.64 2.81
CA MET A 171 -18.18 4.62 1.74
C MET A 171 -19.51 4.39 1.01
N LEU A 172 -20.17 3.26 1.26
CA LEU A 172 -21.46 2.96 0.70
C LEU A 172 -22.55 3.82 1.35
N PRO A 173 -23.62 4.14 0.62
CA PRO A 173 -24.78 4.83 1.18
C PRO A 173 -25.38 3.97 2.29
N ILE A 174 -25.70 4.60 3.42
CA ILE A 174 -26.45 3.94 4.48
C ILE A 174 -27.89 3.76 3.98
N GLU A 175 -28.50 2.59 4.24
CA GLU A 175 -29.85 2.25 3.80
C GLU A 175 -30.85 3.38 4.08
N THR A 176 -31.62 3.72 3.04
CA THR A 176 -32.51 4.90 2.96
C THR A 176 -33.72 4.84 3.89
N ASP A 177 -33.91 3.74 4.61
CA ASP A 177 -35.13 3.45 5.37
C ASP A 177 -35.31 4.37 6.58
N PHE A 178 -34.22 5.00 7.04
CA PHE A 178 -34.24 6.01 8.12
C PHE A 178 -34.02 7.44 7.62
N MET A 179 -33.98 7.69 6.31
CA MET A 179 -33.72 9.02 5.74
C MET A 179 -35.03 9.76 5.42
N HIS A 180 -35.09 11.03 5.85
CA HIS A 180 -36.21 11.92 5.57
C HIS A 180 -36.45 12.05 4.05
N PRO A 181 -37.70 12.11 3.55
CA PRO A 181 -38.01 12.15 2.12
C PRO A 181 -37.29 13.25 1.31
N SER A 182 -37.00 14.40 1.94
CA SER A 182 -36.23 15.49 1.30
C SER A 182 -34.71 15.23 1.19
N GLN A 183 -34.21 14.21 1.88
CA GLN A 183 -32.82 13.75 1.82
C GLN A 183 -32.66 12.52 0.91
N ARG A 184 -33.75 12.02 0.32
CA ARG A 184 -33.76 10.94 -0.69
C ARG A 184 -33.32 11.41 -2.08
N GLY A 185 -32.48 12.45 -2.16
CA GLY A 185 -31.68 12.69 -3.35
C GLY A 185 -30.57 11.65 -3.39
N GLU A 186 -30.32 11.04 -4.54
CA GLU A 186 -29.38 9.92 -4.71
C GLU A 186 -28.06 10.14 -3.95
N VAL A 187 -27.94 9.57 -2.75
CA VAL A 187 -26.66 9.43 -2.07
C VAL A 187 -25.92 8.35 -2.84
N ARG A 188 -25.42 8.67 -4.03
CA ARG A 188 -24.59 7.73 -4.78
C ARG A 188 -23.22 7.73 -4.12
N GLY A 189 -22.78 6.56 -3.66
CA GLY A 189 -21.40 6.35 -3.24
C GLY A 189 -20.41 6.81 -4.32
N PRO A 190 -19.13 6.93 -3.99
CA PRO A 190 -18.14 7.45 -4.93
C PRO A 190 -18.13 6.62 -6.21
N ARG A 191 -18.04 7.28 -7.37
CA ARG A 191 -18.03 6.59 -8.66
C ARG A 191 -16.72 5.81 -8.82
N PRO A 192 -16.74 4.56 -9.35
CA PRO A 192 -15.55 3.75 -9.49
C PRO A 192 -14.40 4.46 -10.20
N LEU A 193 -13.18 4.29 -9.69
CA LEU A 193 -11.97 4.80 -10.35
C LEU A 193 -11.71 4.03 -11.65
N ARG A 194 -11.20 4.72 -12.67
CA ARG A 194 -10.81 4.11 -13.95
C ARG A 194 -9.47 4.67 -14.39
N PHE A 195 -8.47 3.79 -14.45
CA PHE A 195 -7.13 4.17 -14.88
C PHE A 195 -6.92 3.78 -16.35
N SER A 196 -7.28 4.67 -17.27
CA SER A 196 -7.31 4.37 -18.71
C SER A 196 -5.95 4.05 -19.35
N ARG A 197 -4.84 4.37 -18.69
CA ARG A 197 -3.48 4.24 -19.24
C ARG A 197 -2.50 3.53 -18.28
N LEU A 198 -3.01 2.96 -17.19
CA LEU A 198 -2.17 2.36 -16.16
C LEU A 198 -1.51 1.10 -16.71
N ARG A 199 -0.18 1.05 -16.57
CA ARG A 199 0.69 -0.06 -16.98
C ARG A 199 1.35 -0.74 -15.79
N HIS A 200 1.76 0.02 -14.78
CA HIS A 200 2.41 -0.53 -13.59
C HIS A 200 1.62 -0.09 -12.36
N MET A 201 1.25 -1.03 -11.51
CA MET A 201 0.52 -0.76 -10.28
C MET A 201 1.20 -1.46 -9.12
N GLU A 202 1.38 -0.77 -8.01
CA GLU A 202 1.89 -1.37 -6.79
C GLU A 202 1.07 -0.87 -5.62
N LEU A 203 0.60 -1.82 -4.81
CA LEU A 203 -0.23 -1.56 -3.65
C LEU A 203 0.32 -2.32 -2.45
N GLU A 204 0.74 -1.57 -1.45
CA GLU A 204 1.39 -2.10 -0.25
C GLU A 204 0.53 -1.84 1.01
N ASN A 205 0.53 -2.80 1.94
CA ASN A 205 -0.06 -2.67 3.28
C ASN A 205 -1.55 -2.32 3.24
N ALA A 206 -2.32 -2.97 2.36
CA ALA A 206 -3.75 -2.71 2.17
C ALA A 206 -4.65 -3.89 2.59
N ILE A 207 -5.92 -3.61 2.79
CA ILE A 207 -7.00 -4.58 3.02
C ILE A 207 -8.01 -4.47 1.87
N MET A 208 -8.37 -5.61 1.29
CA MET A 208 -9.36 -5.69 0.21
C MET A 208 -9.97 -7.09 0.10
N ASP A 209 -10.99 -7.24 -0.72
CA ASP A 209 -11.62 -8.53 -1.03
C ASP A 209 -11.01 -9.12 -2.31
N SER A 210 -11.01 -10.45 -2.42
CA SER A 210 -10.58 -11.17 -3.63
C SER A 210 -11.30 -10.67 -4.89
N SER A 211 -12.60 -10.42 -4.80
CA SER A 211 -13.42 -9.87 -5.89
C SER A 211 -12.98 -8.47 -6.33
N GLN A 212 -12.52 -7.62 -5.41
CA GLN A 212 -12.02 -6.28 -5.72
C GLN A 212 -10.75 -6.36 -6.58
N ILE A 213 -9.84 -7.29 -6.26
CA ILE A 213 -8.61 -7.56 -7.04
C ILE A 213 -8.97 -8.09 -8.43
N SER A 214 -9.81 -9.13 -8.47
CA SER A 214 -10.21 -9.80 -9.70
C SER A 214 -10.86 -8.82 -10.68
N GLU A 215 -11.80 -8.00 -10.21
CA GLU A 215 -12.43 -6.99 -11.05
C GLU A 215 -11.44 -5.91 -11.52
N PHE A 216 -10.51 -5.49 -10.66
CA PHE A 216 -9.49 -4.51 -11.04
C PHE A 216 -8.60 -5.03 -12.18
N ILE A 217 -8.08 -6.26 -12.06
CA ILE A 217 -7.26 -6.90 -13.10
C ILE A 217 -8.07 -7.06 -14.38
N HIS A 218 -9.29 -7.59 -14.29
CA HIS A 218 -10.15 -7.80 -15.45
C HIS A 218 -10.50 -6.50 -16.18
N LYS A 219 -10.76 -5.41 -15.43
CA LYS A 219 -11.10 -4.08 -15.96
C LYS A 219 -9.91 -3.42 -16.68
N HIS A 220 -8.68 -3.65 -16.20
CA HIS A 220 -7.47 -3.05 -16.75
C HIS A 220 -6.63 -4.01 -17.60
N ARG A 221 -7.17 -5.19 -17.95
CA ARG A 221 -6.48 -6.26 -18.71
C ARG A 221 -5.79 -5.84 -20.00
N ARG A 222 -6.24 -4.75 -20.64
CA ARG A 222 -5.70 -4.25 -21.92
C ARG A 222 -4.52 -3.30 -21.76
N THR A 223 -4.35 -2.70 -20.58
CA THR A 223 -3.35 -1.65 -20.36
C THR A 223 -2.33 -2.02 -19.29
N LEU A 224 -2.76 -2.78 -18.27
CA LEU A 224 -1.91 -3.23 -17.18
C LEU A 224 -0.85 -4.18 -17.73
N VAL A 225 0.41 -3.95 -17.38
CA VAL A 225 1.57 -4.75 -17.79
C VAL A 225 2.14 -5.49 -16.58
N GLU A 226 2.27 -4.77 -15.47
CA GLU A 226 2.79 -5.26 -14.19
C GLU A 226 1.89 -4.77 -13.06
N PHE A 227 1.63 -5.63 -12.09
CA PHE A 227 1.00 -5.24 -10.84
C PHE A 227 1.63 -6.00 -9.68
N ASN A 228 1.80 -5.34 -8.53
CA ASN A 228 2.33 -5.92 -7.30
C ASN A 228 1.37 -5.63 -6.13
N PHE A 229 1.12 -6.64 -5.31
CA PHE A 229 0.30 -6.54 -4.10
C PHE A 229 1.13 -6.98 -2.88
N GLU A 230 1.84 -6.04 -2.28
CA GLU A 230 2.74 -6.30 -1.16
C GLU A 230 2.04 -6.13 0.19
N ASP A 231 2.20 -7.09 1.11
CA ASP A 231 1.54 -7.09 2.42
C ASP A 231 0.02 -6.81 2.38
N VAL A 232 -0.65 -7.25 1.30
CA VAL A 232 -2.09 -7.10 1.14
C VAL A 232 -2.81 -8.24 1.85
N LYS A 233 -3.76 -7.89 2.72
CA LYS A 233 -4.61 -8.85 3.43
C LYS A 233 -5.99 -8.92 2.79
N LEU A 234 -6.40 -10.13 2.40
CA LEU A 234 -7.76 -10.40 1.96
C LEU A 234 -8.73 -10.39 3.16
N ARG A 235 -9.83 -9.62 3.10
CA ARG A 235 -10.91 -9.77 4.08
C ARG A 235 -11.78 -10.98 3.78
N GLN A 236 -12.03 -11.22 2.48
CA GLN A 236 -12.91 -12.27 1.99
C GLN A 236 -12.34 -12.94 0.73
N GLY A 237 -12.51 -14.26 0.66
CA GLY A 237 -12.04 -15.12 -0.42
C GLY A 237 -10.55 -15.46 -0.35
N ASN A 238 -10.03 -16.05 -1.42
CA ASN A 238 -8.65 -16.51 -1.52
C ASN A 238 -7.92 -15.83 -2.70
N TRP A 239 -6.61 -16.07 -2.81
CA TRP A 239 -5.77 -15.49 -3.86
C TRP A 239 -6.00 -16.13 -5.24
N ASP A 240 -6.46 -17.37 -5.31
CA ASP A 240 -6.78 -18.03 -6.58
C ASP A 240 -7.98 -17.35 -7.25
N ASP A 241 -9.02 -17.05 -6.48
CA ASP A 241 -10.21 -16.29 -6.94
C ASP A 241 -9.83 -14.87 -7.35
N ALA A 242 -8.92 -14.23 -6.60
CA ALA A 242 -8.42 -12.89 -6.88
C ALA A 242 -7.67 -12.81 -8.22
N LEU A 243 -6.93 -13.87 -8.56
CA LEU A 243 -6.07 -13.92 -9.75
C LEU A 243 -6.67 -14.71 -10.91
N GLN A 244 -7.87 -15.28 -10.74
CA GLN A 244 -8.64 -15.98 -11.78
C GLN A 244 -8.69 -15.23 -13.14
N PRO A 245 -8.80 -13.89 -13.21
CA PRO A 245 -8.77 -13.18 -14.49
C PRO A 245 -7.53 -13.47 -15.34
N LEU A 246 -6.38 -13.78 -14.72
CA LEU A 246 -5.16 -14.11 -15.46
C LEU A 246 -5.30 -15.44 -16.21
N THR A 247 -5.93 -16.44 -15.60
CA THR A 247 -6.24 -17.72 -16.28
C THR A 247 -7.17 -17.48 -17.46
N LEU A 248 -8.19 -16.64 -17.30
CA LEU A 248 -9.12 -16.29 -18.39
C LEU A 248 -8.45 -15.52 -19.53
N ILE A 249 -7.51 -14.62 -19.22
CA ILE A 249 -6.81 -13.79 -20.21
C ILE A 249 -5.77 -14.62 -20.98
N THR A 250 -5.03 -15.48 -20.28
CA THR A 250 -3.93 -16.28 -20.87
C THR A 250 -4.41 -17.63 -21.42
N GLY A 251 -5.67 -18.00 -21.18
CA GLY A 251 -6.25 -19.29 -21.60
C GLY A 251 -5.61 -20.51 -20.94
N SER A 252 -4.76 -20.31 -19.93
CA SER A 252 -4.03 -21.39 -19.25
C SER A 252 -3.49 -20.92 -17.90
N ASP A 253 -3.21 -21.86 -17.00
CA ASP A 253 -2.58 -21.57 -15.70
C ASP A 253 -1.06 -21.29 -15.80
N ARG A 254 -0.54 -20.96 -16.99
CA ARG A 254 0.88 -20.69 -17.22
C ARG A 254 1.40 -19.52 -16.39
N TRP A 255 0.56 -18.53 -16.10
CA TRP A 255 0.93 -17.39 -15.27
C TRP A 255 1.32 -17.79 -13.84
N LYS A 256 0.80 -18.91 -13.31
CA LYS A 256 1.19 -19.44 -12.00
C LYS A 256 2.67 -19.81 -11.92
N ARG A 257 3.31 -20.13 -13.06
CA ARG A 257 4.75 -20.43 -13.12
C ARG A 257 5.62 -19.17 -13.10
N ASN A 258 5.06 -18.04 -13.53
CA ASN A 258 5.74 -16.74 -13.54
C ASN A 258 5.43 -15.94 -12.27
N ALA A 259 4.52 -16.41 -11.42
CA ALA A 259 4.31 -15.87 -10.09
C ALA A 259 5.51 -16.26 -9.23
N GLU A 260 6.48 -15.36 -9.14
CA GLU A 260 7.64 -15.54 -8.26
C GLU A 260 7.21 -15.34 -6.81
N GLU A 261 6.85 -16.42 -6.11
CA GLU A 261 6.65 -16.37 -4.66
C GLU A 261 8.00 -16.15 -3.95
N VAL A 262 8.36 -14.89 -3.77
CA VAL A 262 9.56 -14.51 -3.01
C VAL A 262 9.24 -14.64 -1.51
N MET A 263 9.80 -15.65 -0.86
CA MET A 263 9.81 -15.73 0.59
C MET A 263 11.03 -15.02 1.14
N ASP A 264 10.83 -14.05 2.03
CA ASP A 264 11.90 -13.54 2.88
C ASP A 264 12.26 -14.63 3.91
N VAL A 265 13.25 -15.46 3.57
CA VAL A 265 13.85 -16.38 4.53
C VAL A 265 14.82 -15.57 5.39
N PRO A 266 14.54 -15.36 6.70
CA PRO A 266 15.52 -14.70 7.55
C PRO A 266 16.80 -15.53 7.52
N ILE A 267 17.91 -14.92 7.08
CA ILE A 267 19.23 -15.53 7.18
C ILE A 267 19.54 -15.61 8.68
N VAL A 268 19.27 -16.77 9.27
CA VAL A 268 19.75 -17.10 10.61
C VAL A 268 21.24 -17.36 10.46
N LEU A 269 22.03 -16.30 10.58
CA LEU A 269 23.47 -16.44 10.75
C LEU A 269 23.68 -17.24 12.04
N SER A 270 24.13 -18.48 11.91
CA SER A 270 24.56 -19.29 13.05
C SER A 270 25.55 -18.46 13.88
N PRO A 271 25.39 -18.35 15.21
CA PRO A 271 26.32 -17.58 16.03
C PRO A 271 27.73 -18.12 15.82
N ILE A 272 28.63 -17.30 15.29
CA ILE A 272 30.01 -17.69 14.94
C ILE A 272 30.90 -17.84 16.20
N ASN A 273 30.40 -17.54 17.40
CA ASN A 273 31.20 -17.60 18.63
C ASN A 273 30.45 -18.30 19.77
N MET A 274 30.23 -19.61 19.66
CA MET A 274 30.06 -20.45 20.86
C MET A 274 31.01 -21.64 20.79
N GLU A 275 31.64 -21.89 21.93
CA GLU A 275 32.68 -22.87 22.26
C GLU A 275 32.49 -24.26 21.62
N PRO A 276 33.58 -25.02 21.41
CA PRO A 276 33.53 -26.31 20.73
C PRO A 276 32.51 -27.22 21.39
N ARG A 277 31.54 -27.69 20.59
CA ARG A 277 30.61 -28.75 20.97
C ARG A 277 31.43 -29.95 21.43
N ILE A 278 31.29 -30.32 22.70
CA ILE A 278 31.63 -31.66 23.19
C ILE A 278 30.60 -32.61 22.56
N MET A 279 30.82 -32.99 21.31
CA MET A 279 30.21 -34.20 20.75
C MET A 279 30.96 -35.38 21.37
N GLY A 280 30.49 -35.80 22.54
CA GLY A 280 30.72 -37.16 23.05
C GLY A 280 30.04 -38.20 22.14
N PRO A 281 30.32 -39.50 22.36
CA PRO A 281 30.25 -40.57 21.36
C PRO A 281 28.80 -40.89 20.99
N LEU A 282 28.25 -40.15 20.03
CA LEU A 282 26.95 -40.41 19.41
C LEU A 282 27.07 -40.78 17.93
N LEU A 283 28.28 -40.69 17.37
CA LEU A 283 28.58 -41.17 16.01
C LEU A 283 28.98 -42.66 16.00
N GLU A 284 29.72 -43.14 16.99
CA GLU A 284 30.14 -44.56 17.04
C GLU A 284 28.95 -45.52 17.27
N GLU A 285 27.92 -45.12 18.02
CA GLU A 285 26.71 -45.93 18.21
C GLU A 285 25.84 -46.02 16.94
N VAL A 286 25.90 -45.02 16.06
CA VAL A 286 25.13 -45.02 14.80
C VAL A 286 25.82 -45.88 13.75
N ASP A 287 27.15 -45.84 13.68
CA ASP A 287 27.92 -46.68 12.75
C ASP A 287 27.84 -48.18 13.14
N ALA A 288 27.86 -48.49 14.45
CA ALA A 288 27.65 -49.85 14.95
C ALA A 288 26.24 -50.40 14.65
N ALA A 289 25.19 -49.57 14.73
CA ALA A 289 23.83 -49.96 14.42
C ALA A 289 23.58 -50.17 12.90
N ILE A 290 24.39 -49.54 12.06
CA ILE A 290 24.32 -49.68 10.59
C ILE A 290 25.05 -50.96 10.12
N GLU A 291 26.14 -51.37 10.78
CA GLU A 291 26.83 -52.62 10.42
C GLU A 291 26.04 -53.87 10.84
N ASP A 292 25.39 -53.87 12.02
CA ASP A 292 24.63 -55.03 12.52
C ASP A 292 23.33 -55.30 11.73
N SER A 293 22.82 -54.32 11.00
CA SER A 293 21.60 -54.47 10.19
C SER A 293 21.84 -55.05 8.79
N SER A 294 23.09 -55.38 8.44
CA SER A 294 23.47 -55.94 7.14
C SER A 294 23.66 -57.46 7.11
N LYS A 295 23.51 -58.15 8.25
CA LYS A 295 23.59 -59.61 8.36
C LYS A 295 22.41 -60.20 9.14
N ASP A 296 21.22 -60.21 8.56
CA ASP A 296 20.42 -61.44 8.62
C ASP A 296 19.23 -61.44 7.65
N ARG A 297 19.14 -62.52 6.87
CA ARG A 297 17.98 -62.90 6.07
C ARG A 297 17.03 -63.70 6.97
N GLY A 298 15.83 -63.18 7.24
CA GLY A 298 14.81 -63.99 7.92
C GLY A 298 13.49 -63.27 8.20
N GLN A 299 12.47 -63.64 7.44
CA GLN A 299 11.05 -63.75 7.79
C GLN A 299 10.48 -63.19 9.12
N HIS A 300 9.26 -62.61 8.99
CA HIS A 300 8.10 -62.61 9.91
C HIS A 300 7.88 -61.47 10.96
N THR A 301 6.75 -60.77 10.75
CA THR A 301 5.64 -60.41 11.69
C THR A 301 5.84 -59.55 12.95
N LEU A 302 5.06 -58.44 12.98
CA LEU A 302 4.15 -57.95 14.04
C LEU A 302 4.60 -57.77 15.51
N SER A 303 4.38 -56.53 15.98
CA SER A 303 3.83 -56.13 17.30
C SER A 303 4.74 -55.91 18.51
N ARG A 304 4.36 -54.82 19.22
CA ARG A 304 4.53 -54.52 20.67
C ARG A 304 5.95 -54.22 21.16
N TRP A 305 6.17 -52.99 21.61
CA TRP A 305 6.33 -52.73 23.05
C TRP A 305 6.27 -51.23 23.40
N LEU A 306 5.29 -50.89 24.23
CA LEU A 306 5.22 -49.67 25.03
C LEU A 306 6.04 -49.90 26.30
N GLY A 307 6.97 -49.00 26.63
CA GLY A 307 7.66 -48.96 27.92
C GLY A 307 7.84 -47.52 28.39
N LYS A 308 6.96 -47.07 29.28
CA LYS A 308 7.17 -45.87 30.12
C LYS A 308 8.27 -46.17 31.16
N PRO A 309 8.91 -45.13 31.73
CA PRO A 309 8.50 -44.76 33.07
C PRO A 309 8.33 -43.25 33.32
N LYS A 310 7.54 -42.97 34.36
CA LYS A 310 7.24 -41.66 34.97
C LYS A 310 8.43 -41.17 35.81
N SER A 311 8.69 -39.86 35.82
CA SER A 311 8.79 -39.12 37.09
C SER A 311 8.49 -37.63 36.90
N THR A 312 7.62 -37.15 37.77
CA THR A 312 7.11 -35.79 37.96
C THR A 312 8.08 -34.92 38.77
N VAL A 313 8.40 -33.70 38.31
CA VAL A 313 8.64 -32.53 39.19
C VAL A 313 8.10 -31.27 38.49
N GLN A 314 7.54 -30.38 39.30
CA GLN A 314 6.57 -29.34 39.00
C GLN A 314 7.13 -28.05 38.36
N LYS A 315 6.22 -27.43 37.60
CA LYS A 315 6.12 -26.05 37.08
C LYS A 315 5.95 -25.01 38.22
N PRO A 316 6.22 -23.70 38.02
CA PRO A 316 5.27 -22.85 37.27
C PRO A 316 5.82 -21.68 36.42
N ASN A 317 5.00 -21.34 35.41
CA ASN A 317 4.73 -20.04 34.76
C ASN A 317 5.89 -19.28 34.06
N GLY A 318 5.80 -18.81 32.81
CA GLY A 318 4.63 -18.49 31.99
C GLY A 318 4.80 -18.80 30.50
N LYS A 319 3.68 -19.19 29.91
CA LYS A 319 3.39 -19.58 28.52
C LYS A 319 3.75 -18.47 27.54
N GLU A 320 4.54 -18.78 26.52
CA GLU A 320 4.11 -19.23 25.18
C GLU A 320 3.25 -18.23 24.41
N SER A 321 3.84 -17.62 23.39
CA SER A 321 3.35 -17.83 22.02
C SER A 321 4.50 -17.60 21.03
N PHE A 322 5.18 -18.72 20.77
CA PHE A 322 5.96 -19.00 19.58
C PHE A 322 4.95 -19.12 18.40
N PHE A 323 5.27 -18.50 17.26
CA PHE A 323 4.48 -18.38 16.03
C PHE A 323 3.21 -17.52 16.07
N GLY A 324 3.33 -16.29 15.60
CA GLY A 324 2.20 -15.37 15.40
C GLY A 324 2.41 -14.43 14.23
N GLY A 325 2.53 -14.98 13.03
CA GLY A 325 2.55 -14.21 11.79
C GLY A 325 3.53 -14.80 10.78
N ARG A 326 3.10 -15.83 10.05
CA ARG A 326 3.68 -16.07 8.72
C ARG A 326 3.42 -14.80 7.91
N HIS A 327 4.42 -13.94 7.79
CA HIS A 327 4.43 -12.91 6.75
C HIS A 327 4.57 -13.66 5.44
N ILE A 328 3.43 -13.95 4.82
CA ILE A 328 3.37 -14.30 3.42
C ILE A 328 3.54 -12.97 2.69
N THR A 329 4.79 -12.58 2.42
CA THR A 329 5.11 -11.60 1.39
C THR A 329 4.90 -12.30 0.05
N LYS A 330 3.67 -12.27 -0.47
CA LYS A 330 3.41 -12.72 -1.85
C LYS A 330 3.73 -11.57 -2.78
N LEU A 331 5.00 -11.47 -3.18
CA LEU A 331 5.39 -10.66 -4.32
C LEU A 331 4.79 -11.31 -5.56
N PHE A 332 3.91 -10.61 -6.27
CA PHE A 332 3.41 -11.07 -7.55
C PHE A 332 4.00 -10.15 -8.60
N ARG A 333 5.05 -10.61 -9.29
CA ARG A 333 5.64 -9.87 -10.40
C ARG A 333 5.16 -10.42 -11.73
N GLY A 334 3.92 -10.13 -12.10
CA GLY A 334 3.35 -10.59 -13.36
C GLY A 334 3.69 -9.65 -14.51
N SER A 335 4.50 -10.07 -15.49
CA SER A 335 4.57 -9.40 -16.80
C SER A 335 3.53 -10.01 -17.75
N MET A 336 2.56 -9.22 -18.20
CA MET A 336 1.50 -9.71 -19.10
C MET A 336 1.92 -9.85 -20.57
N PHE A 337 3.11 -9.38 -20.98
CA PHE A 337 3.54 -9.42 -22.37
C PHE A 337 5.04 -9.68 -22.52
N HIS A 338 5.42 -10.89 -22.93
CA HIS A 338 6.68 -11.11 -23.65
C HIS A 338 6.39 -10.96 -25.14
N ARG A 339 6.84 -9.86 -25.75
CA ARG A 339 7.08 -9.87 -27.20
C ARG A 339 8.39 -10.62 -27.44
N PRO A 340 8.44 -11.66 -28.28
CA PRO A 340 9.71 -12.21 -28.72
C PRO A 340 10.43 -11.12 -29.53
N VAL A 341 11.67 -10.84 -29.16
CA VAL A 341 12.58 -10.05 -29.99
C VAL A 341 12.84 -10.89 -31.24
N GLY A 342 12.17 -10.53 -32.33
CA GLY A 342 12.45 -11.10 -33.65
C GLY A 342 13.81 -10.60 -34.11
N VAL A 343 14.78 -11.50 -34.13
CA VAL A 343 15.98 -11.37 -34.97
C VAL A 343 15.48 -11.33 -36.41
N SER A 344 15.80 -10.26 -37.14
CA SER A 344 15.69 -10.22 -38.60
C SER A 344 17.07 -9.99 -39.16
N ALA A 345 17.45 -10.91 -40.04
CA ALA A 345 18.66 -10.93 -40.85
C ALA A 345 18.70 -9.77 -41.86
#